data_AF-A0A068NVA8-F1
#
_entry.id   AF-A0A068NVA8-F1
#
_cell.length_a   1.000
_cell.length_b   1.000
_cell.length_c   1.000
_cell.angle_alpha   90.00
_cell.angle_beta   90.00
_cell.angle_gamma   90.00
#
_symmetry.space_group_name_H-M   'P 1'
#
loop_
_entity.id
_entity.type
_entity.pdbx_description
1 polymer ?
#
loop_
_entity_poly.entity_id
_entity_poly.type
_entity_poly.pdbx_seq_one_letter_code
_entity_poly.pdbx_strand_id
1 'polypeptide(L)'
;MGSQEQMREALESREEFRSFQILHFEETFKIDLFVLEANEYVTELFKRARQYELAPNRLFPFTSPEDIVLTKLRWFVLGNRVSDKQWNDIVQVLELQEGQLDHVYLHRWAEFFGVYSLLAEARSQAVKID
;
A
#
# COMPACT_ATOMS: atom_id res chain seq x y z
N MET A 1 11.92 19.09 -14.57
CA MET A 1 12.64 18.27 -13.58
C MET A 1 12.96 16.93 -14.22
N GLY A 2 14.23 16.56 -14.30
CA GLY A 2 14.62 15.23 -14.81
C GLY A 2 14.30 14.14 -13.79
N SER A 3 14.22 12.88 -14.21
CA SER A 3 13.97 11.74 -13.30
C SER A 3 15.03 11.61 -12.19
N GLN A 4 16.28 11.99 -12.47
CA GLN A 4 17.36 11.99 -11.47
C GLN A 4 17.15 13.03 -10.36
N GLU A 5 16.57 14.19 -10.68
CA GLU A 5 16.31 15.25 -9.71
C GLU A 5 15.19 14.85 -8.76
N GLN A 6 14.10 14.29 -9.30
CA GLN A 6 13.00 13.72 -8.51
C GLN A 6 13.48 12.59 -7.59
N MET A 7 14.36 11.73 -8.07
CA MET A 7 14.97 10.68 -7.24
C MET A 7 15.76 11.27 -6.08
N ARG A 8 16.60 12.28 -6.33
CA ARG A 8 17.40 12.93 -5.29
C ARG A 8 16.51 13.60 -4.24
N GLU A 9 15.50 14.34 -4.67
CA GLU A 9 14.52 14.97 -3.78
C GLU A 9 13.79 13.93 -2.92
N ALA A 10 13.35 12.83 -3.52
CA ALA A 10 12.69 11.75 -2.79
C ALA A 10 13.62 11.08 -1.76
N LEU A 11 14.93 11.03 -1.99
CA LEU A 11 15.90 10.49 -1.04
C LEU A 11 16.26 11.47 0.09
N GLU A 12 16.24 12.78 -0.19
CA GLU A 12 16.57 13.83 0.77
C GLU A 12 15.35 14.25 1.63
N SER A 13 14.13 14.07 1.11
CA SER A 13 12.88 14.45 1.78
C SER A 13 12.61 13.67 3.07
N ARG A 14 11.91 14.29 4.01
CA ARG A 14 11.41 13.67 5.25
C ARG A 14 9.89 13.46 5.26
N GLU A 15 9.24 13.62 4.11
CA GLU A 15 7.80 13.40 3.98
C GLU A 15 7.45 11.90 4.01
N GLU A 16 6.27 11.60 4.56
CA GLU A 16 5.80 10.24 4.87
C GLU A 16 5.55 9.35 3.63
N PHE A 17 5.53 9.90 2.42
CA PHE A 17 5.30 9.18 1.16
C PHE A 17 6.17 9.67 0.01
N ARG A 18 7.41 10.06 0.32
CA ARG A 18 8.38 10.49 -0.68
C ARG A 18 8.59 9.39 -1.74
N SER A 19 8.47 9.78 -2.99
CA SER A 19 8.43 8.86 -4.13
C SER A 19 8.92 9.54 -5.40
N PHE A 20 9.29 8.73 -6.39
CA PHE A 20 9.62 9.19 -7.73
C PHE A 20 9.15 8.15 -8.75
N GLN A 21 9.10 8.56 -10.02
CA GLN A 21 8.55 7.73 -11.08
C GLN A 21 9.59 7.45 -12.16
N ILE A 22 9.56 6.23 -12.71
CA ILE A 22 10.26 5.88 -13.93
C ILE A 22 9.21 5.66 -15.01
N LEU A 23 9.31 6.43 -16.09
CA LEU A 23 8.43 6.37 -17.25
C LEU A 23 9.18 5.76 -18.43
N HIS A 24 8.63 4.70 -19.00
CA HIS A 24 9.08 4.15 -20.27
C HIS A 24 8.05 4.52 -21.35
N PHE A 25 8.37 5.57 -22.11
CA PHE A 25 7.42 6.21 -23.03
C PHE A 25 7.03 5.36 -24.23
N GLU A 26 7.95 4.54 -24.74
CA GLU A 26 7.69 3.70 -25.92
C GLU A 26 6.56 2.69 -25.65
N GLU A 27 6.55 2.08 -24.47
CA GLU A 27 5.49 1.13 -24.06
C GLU A 27 4.40 1.79 -23.20
N THR A 28 4.46 3.11 -22.97
CA THR A 28 3.56 3.85 -22.06
C THR A 28 3.46 3.18 -20.67
N PHE A 29 4.60 2.72 -20.16
CA PHE A 29 4.70 2.02 -18.89
C PHE A 29 5.25 2.93 -17.79
N LYS A 30 4.72 2.79 -16.57
CA LYS A 30 5.11 3.61 -15.40
C LYS A 30 5.42 2.72 -14.21
N ILE A 31 6.52 3.03 -13.52
CA ILE A 31 6.87 2.47 -12.21
C ILE A 31 6.89 3.61 -11.19
N ASP A 32 6.07 3.49 -10.15
CA ASP A 32 6.12 4.36 -8.97
C ASP A 32 7.04 3.73 -7.92
N LEU A 33 8.07 4.45 -7.47
CA LEU A 33 9.03 4.01 -6.46
C LEU A 33 8.85 4.83 -5.18
N PHE A 34 8.55 4.15 -4.07
CA PHE A 34 8.35 4.77 -2.76
C PHE A 34 9.56 4.49 -1.87
N VAL A 35 10.09 5.53 -1.22
CA VAL A 35 11.24 5.40 -0.32
C VAL A 35 10.74 5.22 1.10
N LEU A 36 10.86 4.01 1.62
CA LEU A 36 10.44 3.67 2.99
C LEU A 36 11.52 4.06 4.00
N GLU A 37 11.11 4.59 5.15
CA GLU A 37 11.99 4.81 6.30
C GLU A 37 12.04 3.57 7.18
N ALA A 38 13.23 3.20 7.65
CA ALA A 38 13.41 2.03 8.50
C ALA A 38 12.71 2.25 9.85
N ASN A 39 11.68 1.45 10.12
CA ASN A 39 10.96 1.43 11.39
C ASN A 39 10.37 0.03 11.63
N GLU A 40 9.68 -0.14 12.75
CA GLU A 40 9.07 -1.42 13.14
C GLU A 40 8.05 -1.90 12.11
N TYR A 41 7.19 -1.02 11.59
CA TYR A 41 6.21 -1.35 10.56
C TYR A 41 6.89 -1.86 9.29
N VAL A 42 7.89 -1.13 8.77
CA VAL A 42 8.59 -1.52 7.54
C VAL A 42 9.30 -2.86 7.70
N THR A 43 9.84 -3.14 8.89
CA THR A 43 10.42 -4.44 9.22
C THR A 43 9.37 -5.55 9.16
N GLU A 44 8.18 -5.33 9.71
CA GLU A 44 7.08 -6.31 9.64
C GLU A 44 6.51 -6.45 8.22
N LEU A 45 6.33 -5.34 7.48
CA LEU A 45 5.87 -5.32 6.08
C LEU A 45 6.74 -6.21 5.20
N PHE A 46 8.07 -6.09 5.29
CA PHE A 46 8.97 -6.94 4.50
C PHE A 46 8.95 -8.40 4.96
N LYS A 47 8.81 -8.67 6.27
CA LYS A 47 8.68 -10.04 6.79
C LYS A 47 7.38 -10.72 6.36
N ARG A 48 6.31 -9.95 6.19
CA ARG A 48 4.97 -10.44 5.82
C ARG A 48 4.74 -10.51 4.32
N ALA A 49 5.70 -10.07 3.50
CA ALA A 49 5.61 -10.17 2.05
C ALA A 49 5.33 -11.63 1.62
N ARG A 50 4.27 -11.81 0.85
CA ARG A 50 3.83 -13.12 0.35
C ARG A 50 4.57 -13.45 -0.95
N GLN A 51 5.03 -14.69 -1.09
CA GLN A 51 5.72 -15.13 -2.30
C GLN A 51 4.71 -15.63 -3.33
N TYR A 52 4.77 -15.11 -4.55
CA TYR A 52 3.95 -15.57 -5.68
C TYR A 52 4.84 -15.99 -6.85
N GLU A 53 4.48 -17.09 -7.50
CA GLU A 53 5.16 -17.54 -8.72
C GLU A 53 4.57 -16.81 -9.93
N LEU A 54 5.36 -15.93 -10.56
CA LEU A 54 4.94 -15.19 -11.76
C LEU A 54 5.66 -15.62 -13.04
N ALA A 55 6.69 -16.45 -12.90
CA ALA A 55 7.36 -17.11 -14.00
C ALA A 55 7.79 -18.51 -13.52
N PRO A 56 7.95 -19.48 -14.44
CA PRO A 56 8.28 -20.86 -14.06
C PRO A 56 9.48 -20.93 -13.10
N ASN A 57 9.26 -21.51 -11.92
CA ASN A 57 10.21 -21.66 -10.82
C ASN A 57 10.77 -20.34 -10.27
N ARG A 58 10.03 -19.23 -10.40
CA ARG A 58 10.46 -17.92 -9.90
C ARG A 58 9.40 -17.28 -9.00
N LEU A 59 9.71 -17.28 -7.70
CA LEU A 59 8.95 -16.59 -6.68
C LEU A 59 9.34 -15.10 -6.62
N PHE A 60 8.33 -14.27 -6.44
CA PHE A 60 8.47 -12.84 -6.25
C PHE A 60 7.74 -12.42 -4.97
N PRO A 61 8.33 -11.55 -4.15
CA PRO A 61 7.67 -10.99 -2.99
C PRO A 61 6.61 -9.97 -3.42
N PHE A 62 5.39 -10.15 -2.92
CA PHE A 62 4.31 -9.17 -3.01
C PHE A 62 3.94 -8.71 -1.61
N THR A 63 3.53 -7.45 -1.51
CA THR A 63 3.02 -6.91 -0.26
C THR A 63 1.80 -7.71 0.21
N SER A 64 1.65 -7.87 1.53
CA SER A 64 0.51 -8.58 2.09
C SER A 64 -0.78 -7.78 1.84
N PRO A 65 -1.96 -8.41 1.73
CA PRO A 65 -3.22 -7.69 1.64
C PRO A 65 -3.47 -6.73 2.80
N GLU A 66 -3.03 -7.09 4.01
CA GLU A 66 -3.09 -6.21 5.17
C GLU A 66 -2.30 -4.92 4.94
N ASP A 67 -1.07 -5.05 4.43
CA ASP A 67 -0.21 -3.89 4.14
C ASP A 67 -0.70 -3.09 2.92
N ILE A 68 -1.40 -3.71 1.95
CA ILE A 68 -2.11 -3.00 0.88
C ILE A 68 -3.18 -2.09 1.49
N VAL A 69 -4.02 -2.63 2.37
CA VAL A 69 -5.10 -1.87 3.04
C VAL A 69 -4.50 -0.72 3.85
N LEU A 70 -3.51 -0.98 4.70
CA LEU A 70 -2.87 0.04 5.53
C LEU A 70 -2.24 1.16 4.69
N THR A 71 -1.51 0.79 3.63
CA THR A 71 -0.86 1.76 2.73
C THR A 71 -1.89 2.61 2.01
N LYS A 72 -2.95 2.00 1.46
CA LYS A 72 -4.00 2.74 0.75
C LYS A 72 -4.82 3.63 1.66
N LEU A 73 -5.13 3.21 2.89
CA LEU A 73 -5.79 4.06 3.88
C LEU A 73 -4.99 5.33 4.15
N ARG A 74 -3.67 5.19 4.35
CA ARG A 74 -2.78 6.34 4.56
C ARG A 74 -2.70 7.24 3.32
N TRP A 75 -2.62 6.67 2.11
CA TRP A 75 -2.67 7.44 0.87
C TRP A 75 -4.00 8.18 0.67
N PHE A 76 -5.11 7.55 1.02
CA PHE A 76 -6.42 8.17 0.95
C PHE A 76 -6.50 9.38 1.88
N VAL A 77 -5.97 9.28 3.10
CA VAL A 77 -5.85 10.42 4.03
C VAL A 77 -4.95 11.52 3.46
N LEU A 78 -3.77 11.18 2.96
CA LEU A 78 -2.83 12.15 2.36
C LEU A 78 -3.46 12.88 1.16
N GLY A 79 -4.23 12.16 0.35
CA GLY A 79 -4.98 12.71 -0.78
C GLY A 79 -6.27 13.44 -0.40
N ASN A 80 -6.43 13.90 0.85
CA ASN A 80 -7.63 14.57 1.36
C ASN A 80 -8.94 13.78 1.19
N ARG A 81 -8.87 12.45 1.10
CA ARG A 81 -10.02 11.53 1.04
C ARG A 81 -10.94 11.74 -0.17
N VAL A 82 -10.38 12.18 -1.31
CA VAL A 82 -11.17 12.47 -2.51
C VAL A 82 -11.10 11.40 -3.60
N SER A 83 -10.27 10.37 -3.42
CA SER A 83 -10.05 9.35 -4.45
C SER A 83 -10.93 8.13 -4.24
N ASP A 84 -12.11 8.11 -4.89
CA ASP A 84 -13.02 6.96 -4.89
C ASP A 84 -12.32 5.68 -5.35
N LYS A 85 -11.38 5.79 -6.31
CA LYS A 85 -10.59 4.65 -6.78
C LYS A 85 -9.79 4.01 -5.64
N GLN A 86 -9.06 4.81 -4.85
CA GLN A 86 -8.28 4.28 -3.72
C GLN A 86 -9.20 3.68 -2.66
N TRP A 87 -10.35 4.33 -2.40
CA TRP A 87 -11.36 3.82 -1.48
C TRP A 87 -11.89 2.45 -1.91
N ASN A 88 -12.32 2.33 -3.16
CA ASN A 88 -12.84 1.09 -3.73
C ASN A 88 -11.79 -0.02 -3.72
N ASP A 89 -10.51 0.30 -3.97
CA ASP A 89 -9.43 -0.69 -3.87
C ASP A 89 -9.28 -1.22 -2.43
N ILE A 90 -9.42 -0.36 -1.42
CA ILE A 90 -9.38 -0.78 0.00
C ILE A 90 -10.53 -1.75 0.30
N VAL A 91 -11.75 -1.37 -0.06
CA VAL A 91 -12.96 -2.18 0.19
C VAL A 91 -12.85 -3.53 -0.50
N GLN A 92 -12.50 -3.56 -1.78
CA GLN A 92 -12.35 -4.81 -2.54
C GLN A 92 -11.29 -5.75 -1.96
N VAL A 93 -10.15 -5.23 -1.48
CA VAL A 93 -9.14 -6.08 -0.83
C VAL A 93 -9.68 -6.69 0.46
N LEU A 94 -10.45 -5.92 1.24
CA LEU A 94 -11.09 -6.41 2.46
C LEU A 94 -12.12 -7.50 2.17
N GLU A 95 -12.94 -7.33 1.12
CA GLU A 95 -13.92 -8.32 0.68
C GLU A 95 -13.24 -9.61 0.18
N LEU A 96 -12.29 -9.49 -0.75
CA LEU A 96 -11.65 -10.65 -1.38
C LEU A 96 -10.75 -11.46 -0.44
N GLN A 97 -10.35 -10.88 0.69
CA GLN A 97 -9.48 -11.54 1.68
C GLN A 97 -10.21 -11.85 2.99
N GLU A 98 -11.53 -11.76 3.00
CA GLU A 98 -12.33 -12.10 4.18
C GLU A 98 -11.94 -13.50 4.71
N GLY A 99 -11.79 -13.61 6.04
CA GLY A 99 -11.38 -14.85 6.70
C GLY A 99 -9.90 -15.23 6.57
N GLN A 100 -9.11 -14.52 5.75
CA GLN A 100 -7.66 -14.73 5.58
C GLN A 100 -6.81 -13.57 6.11
N LEU A 101 -7.43 -12.45 6.49
CA LEU A 101 -6.74 -11.28 7.02
C LEU A 101 -6.33 -11.49 8.49
N ASP A 102 -5.11 -11.08 8.81
CA ASP A 102 -4.67 -10.92 10.19
C ASP A 102 -5.26 -9.64 10.79
N HIS A 103 -6.39 -9.78 11.48
CA HIS A 103 -7.11 -8.67 12.08
C HIS A 103 -6.34 -8.01 13.22
N VAL A 104 -5.51 -8.76 13.96
CA VAL A 104 -4.70 -8.21 15.06
C VAL A 104 -3.63 -7.28 14.50
N TYR A 105 -2.95 -7.71 13.43
CA TYR A 105 -1.97 -6.90 12.72
C TYR A 105 -2.59 -5.62 12.12
N LEU A 106 -3.72 -5.76 11.41
CA LEU A 106 -4.43 -4.62 10.82
C LEU A 106 -4.86 -3.61 11.88
N HIS A 107 -5.41 -4.09 13.00
CA HIS A 107 -5.84 -3.22 14.10
C HIS A 107 -4.65 -2.44 14.68
N ARG A 108 -3.58 -3.15 15.08
CA ARG A 108 -2.37 -2.54 15.66
C ARG A 108 -1.81 -1.43 14.79
N TRP A 109 -1.60 -1.70 13.50
CA TRP A 109 -0.98 -0.73 12.61
C TRP A 109 -1.94 0.37 12.19
N ALA A 110 -3.23 0.08 12.03
CA ALA A 110 -4.21 1.13 11.75
C ALA A 110 -4.34 2.11 12.94
N GLU A 111 -4.25 1.64 14.18
CA GLU A 111 -4.17 2.51 15.35
C GLU A 111 -2.89 3.34 15.36
N PHE A 112 -1.73 2.70 15.13
CA PHE A 112 -0.44 3.38 15.07
C PHE A 112 -0.41 4.52 14.03
N PHE A 113 -1.03 4.30 12.86
CA PHE A 113 -1.13 5.31 11.80
C PHE A 113 -2.32 6.28 11.96
N GLY A 114 -3.15 6.12 12.99
CA GLY A 114 -4.34 6.97 13.18
C GLY A 114 -5.44 6.77 12.12
N VAL A 115 -5.43 5.64 11.41
CA VAL A 115 -6.42 5.29 10.37
C VAL A 115 -7.41 4.22 10.81
N TYR A 116 -7.46 3.91 12.11
CA TYR A 116 -8.33 2.84 12.64
C TYR A 116 -9.82 3.07 12.36
N SER A 117 -10.34 4.28 12.56
CA SER A 117 -11.73 4.62 12.27
C SER A 117 -12.06 4.46 10.78
N LEU A 118 -11.11 4.82 9.91
CA LEU A 118 -11.24 4.71 8.46
C LEU A 118 -11.21 3.23 8.02
N LEU A 119 -10.37 2.41 8.66
CA LEU A 119 -10.39 0.95 8.47
C LEU A 119 -11.76 0.37 8.85
N ALA A 120 -12.34 0.81 9.97
CA ALA A 120 -13.67 0.35 10.41
C ALA A 120 -14.77 0.75 9.41
N GLU A 121 -14.70 1.96 8.87
CA GLU A 121 -15.61 2.43 7.81
C GLU A 121 -15.49 1.56 6.55
N ALA A 122 -14.27 1.31 6.07
CA ALA A 122 -14.06 0.46 4.89
C ALA A 122 -14.58 -0.97 5.10
N ARG A 123 -14.38 -1.54 6.31
CA ARG A 123 -14.93 -2.86 6.67
C ARG A 123 -16.44 -2.90 6.68
N SER A 124 -17.12 -1.80 7.05
CA SER A 124 -18.58 -1.75 7.04
C SER A 124 -19.18 -1.77 5.62
N GLN A 125 -18.38 -1.36 4.63
CA GLN A 125 -18.77 -1.33 3.22
C GLN A 125 -18.34 -2.59 2.46
N ALA A 126 -17.41 -3.36 3.02
CA ALA A 126 -17.03 -4.68 2.52
C ALA A 126 -18.19 -5.65 2.79
N VAL A 127 -19.11 -5.78 1.83
CA VAL A 127 -20.28 -6.65 1.93
C VAL A 127 -19.99 -7.95 1.20
N LYS A 128 -20.35 -9.09 1.78
CA LYS A 128 -20.26 -10.39 1.11
C LYS A 128 -20.99 -10.34 -0.23
N ILE A 129 -20.28 -10.71 -1.28
CA ILE A 129 -20.92 -11.22 -2.49
C ILE A 129 -21.10 -12.73 -2.23
N ASP A 130 -22.32 -13.11 -1.87
CA ASP A 130 -22.73 -14.52 -1.80
C ASP A 130 -22.69 -15.20 -3.18
#